data_AF-A0A3B3Z2V6-F1
#
_entry.id   AF-A0A3B3Z2V6-F1
#
_cell.length_a   1.000
_cell.length_b   1.000
_cell.length_c   1.000
_cell.angle_alpha   90.00
_cell.angle_beta   90.00
_cell.angle_gamma   90.00
#
_symmetry.space_group_name_H-M   'P 1'
#
loop_
_entity.id
_entity.type
_entity.pdbx_description
1 polymer ?
#
loop_
_entity_poly.entity_id
_entity_poly.type
_entity_poly.pdbx_seq_one_letter_code
_entity_poly.pdbx_strand_id
1 'polypeptide(L)'
;IKDDFSPTIPLPPDIDECQLLTNPCRRGQSCVNAVGSYVCLGNPVVCPQGYRPTADGTRCEDVDECLVANVCGSHACVNLDGSYRCECRAGYSLSNVTEACEDINECKYYSWRLCGHICENTEGSYRCRCISGFRLAPDGRTCEDINECLTGRHNCPRGQVCLNTEGSFHCQREIACNTGYKLTGSFCQDIDECALGRHDCGANCVCVNTAGSFRCEQKLVCGDGFTLDAAGGCTDVDECSAHTSPCQPSQTCVNTVGSYSCHANAITCPRGFHLSVNGTRCEDVNECRVGNKCAKHVCVNLEGLYRCECRSGYMFNSVTKLCEDINECTHYPGRLCAHKCENTEGSYRCSCATGFKLAYDGRDCEDINECEDKPCSQECTNVYGSYQCYCHRGYQLNDVDGMTCEDIDECMLPNVCSYQCVNTPGDFNCTCPSSGYTLLYDGRTCQDIDECAAGTHSCSAKETCFNVQGGFRCLFFECPPNFSRAGKGSAGNASAVVRCVKACQESDGDCARDPVHIITSTALSLPTSQRLEEPEEIVLLRTSAEAKQDLLPDEPDVVFDILETDELLSFDVIKGAQNGMVVGKETRDFAL
;
A
#
# COMPACT_ATOMS: atom_id res chain seq x y z
N ILE A 1 -55.56 44.02 -67.85
CA ILE A 1 -56.94 44.54 -68.03
C ILE A 1 -57.88 43.34 -68.17
N LYS A 2 -58.64 42.95 -67.16
CA LYS A 2 -58.91 43.61 -65.87
C LYS A 2 -58.41 42.77 -64.70
N ASP A 3 -57.86 43.45 -63.71
CA ASP A 3 -57.80 42.99 -62.33
C ASP A 3 -59.23 42.96 -61.76
N ASP A 4 -59.54 42.01 -60.88
CA ASP A 4 -60.12 42.39 -59.59
C ASP A 4 -59.98 41.31 -58.51
N PHE A 5 -59.89 41.81 -57.28
CA PHE A 5 -59.57 41.11 -56.04
C PHE A 5 -60.52 39.94 -55.69
N SER A 6 -59.96 38.89 -55.08
CA SER A 6 -60.70 37.94 -54.25
C SER A 6 -60.11 37.97 -52.83
N PRO A 7 -60.90 38.25 -51.78
CA PRO A 7 -60.35 38.42 -50.44
C PRO A 7 -60.00 37.07 -49.80
N THR A 8 -58.78 36.95 -49.29
CA THR A 8 -58.45 35.93 -48.29
C THR A 8 -59.29 36.17 -47.04
N ILE A 9 -60.25 35.27 -46.78
CA ILE A 9 -60.98 35.21 -45.53
C ILE A 9 -59.95 35.01 -44.41
N PRO A 10 -59.89 35.87 -43.37
CA PRO A 10 -59.10 35.58 -42.20
C PRO A 10 -59.66 34.31 -41.56
N LEU A 11 -58.82 33.28 -41.39
CA LEU A 11 -59.16 32.21 -40.46
C LEU A 11 -59.44 32.84 -39.09
N PRO A 12 -60.40 32.33 -38.31
CA PRO A 12 -60.68 32.87 -36.99
C PRO A 12 -59.39 32.87 -36.15
N PRO A 13 -59.22 33.86 -35.26
CA PRO A 13 -58.07 33.88 -34.36
C PRO A 13 -58.04 32.57 -33.59
N ASP A 14 -56.83 32.02 -33.48
CA ASP A 14 -56.58 30.82 -32.70
C ASP A 14 -57.02 31.02 -31.25
N ILE A 15 -57.64 29.99 -30.67
CA ILE A 15 -58.22 30.07 -29.33
C ILE A 15 -57.21 29.48 -28.36
N ASP A 16 -56.61 30.31 -27.50
CA ASP A 16 -55.67 29.82 -26.50
C ASP A 16 -56.38 28.98 -25.43
N GLU A 17 -56.41 27.67 -25.64
CA GLU A 17 -57.04 26.73 -24.73
C GLU A 17 -56.24 26.53 -23.44
N CYS A 18 -54.96 26.93 -23.42
CA CYS A 18 -54.15 26.96 -22.20
C CYS A 18 -54.58 28.06 -21.23
N GLN A 19 -55.11 29.17 -21.73
CA GLN A 19 -55.71 30.24 -20.91
C GLN A 19 -57.20 30.02 -20.60
N LEU A 20 -57.95 29.35 -21.49
CA LEU A 20 -59.41 29.19 -21.34
C LEU A 20 -59.85 27.95 -20.55
N LEU A 21 -59.04 26.90 -20.48
CA LEU A 21 -59.32 25.70 -19.69
C LEU A 21 -58.56 25.72 -18.37
N THR A 22 -59.21 25.28 -17.29
CA THR A 22 -58.55 25.11 -15.98
C THR A 22 -57.94 23.71 -15.86
N ASN A 23 -56.61 23.63 -15.81
CA ASN A 23 -55.81 22.39 -15.88
C ASN A 23 -56.09 21.54 -17.15
N PRO A 24 -55.80 22.05 -18.36
CA PRO A 24 -55.94 21.29 -19.61
C PRO A 24 -54.95 20.14 -19.75
N CYS A 25 -53.84 20.18 -19.01
CA CYS A 25 -52.77 19.18 -18.97
C CYS A 25 -52.72 18.45 -17.61
N ARG A 26 -52.07 17.27 -17.56
CA ARG A 26 -51.94 16.50 -16.31
C ARG A 26 -50.91 17.15 -15.38
N ARG A 27 -51.00 16.86 -14.07
CA ARG A 27 -50.04 17.32 -13.04
C ARG A 27 -48.60 17.07 -13.50
N GLY A 28 -47.78 18.13 -13.56
CA GLY A 28 -46.38 18.07 -14.00
C GLY A 28 -46.14 18.35 -15.50
N GLN A 29 -47.17 18.78 -16.24
CA GLN A 29 -47.06 19.20 -17.63
C GLN A 29 -47.42 20.69 -17.81
N SER A 30 -46.61 21.43 -18.57
CA SER A 30 -46.89 22.78 -19.04
C SER A 30 -47.72 22.73 -20.33
N CYS A 31 -48.63 23.69 -20.49
CA CYS A 31 -49.49 23.81 -21.67
C CYS A 31 -48.89 24.84 -22.63
N VAL A 32 -48.79 24.49 -23.91
CA VAL A 32 -48.36 25.36 -25.00
C VAL A 32 -49.46 25.43 -26.04
N ASN A 33 -49.93 26.63 -26.36
CA ASN A 33 -50.97 26.83 -27.37
C ASN A 33 -50.42 26.55 -28.78
N ALA A 34 -51.21 25.92 -29.65
CA ALA A 34 -50.87 25.73 -31.05
C ALA A 34 -52.12 25.84 -31.94
N VAL A 35 -51.92 26.12 -33.23
CA VAL A 35 -53.00 26.55 -34.13
C VAL A 35 -54.09 25.47 -34.27
N GLY A 36 -55.22 25.71 -33.60
CA GLY A 36 -56.40 24.84 -33.52
C GLY A 36 -56.36 23.74 -32.46
N SER A 37 -55.37 23.73 -31.55
CA SER A 37 -55.26 22.79 -30.40
C SER A 37 -54.06 23.11 -29.50
N TYR A 38 -54.22 23.00 -28.19
CA TYR A 38 -53.10 23.00 -27.24
C TYR A 38 -52.27 21.70 -27.23
N VAL A 39 -51.02 21.79 -26.76
CA VAL A 39 -50.06 20.69 -26.57
C VAL A 39 -49.53 20.71 -25.13
N CYS A 40 -49.44 19.55 -24.48
CA CYS A 40 -48.90 19.42 -23.12
C CYS A 40 -47.46 18.90 -23.16
N LEU A 41 -46.50 19.71 -22.72
CA LEU A 41 -45.09 19.33 -22.56
C LEU A 41 -44.83 18.92 -21.10
N GLY A 42 -44.02 17.88 -20.86
CA GLY A 42 -43.62 17.53 -19.50
C GLY A 42 -42.52 18.47 -18.97
N ASN A 43 -42.48 18.70 -17.65
CA ASN A 43 -41.26 19.24 -17.04
C ASN A 43 -40.07 18.35 -17.43
N PRO A 44 -38.89 18.92 -17.77
CA PRO A 44 -37.71 18.13 -18.07
C PRO A 44 -37.35 17.29 -16.85
N VAL A 45 -37.31 15.96 -17.01
CA VAL A 45 -36.91 15.06 -15.94
C VAL A 45 -35.44 15.36 -15.58
N VAL A 46 -35.22 15.81 -14.34
CA VAL A 46 -33.89 15.95 -13.74
C VAL A 46 -33.37 14.54 -13.48
N CYS A 47 -32.30 14.17 -14.19
CA CYS A 47 -31.73 12.84 -14.09
C CYS A 47 -30.62 12.75 -13.04
N PRO A 48 -30.44 11.58 -12.38
CA PRO A 48 -29.27 11.32 -11.54
C PRO A 48 -27.97 11.42 -12.35
N GLN A 49 -26.85 11.61 -11.66
CA GLN A 49 -25.52 11.51 -12.26
C GLN A 49 -25.34 10.13 -12.95
N GLY A 50 -24.71 10.11 -14.12
CA GLY A 50 -24.64 8.93 -14.99
C GLY A 50 -25.83 8.74 -15.95
N TYR A 51 -26.87 9.59 -15.86
CA TYR A 51 -28.05 9.49 -16.73
C TYR A 51 -28.36 10.82 -17.44
N ARG A 52 -28.93 10.73 -18.65
CA ARG A 52 -29.43 11.89 -19.41
C ARG A 52 -30.93 11.75 -19.69
N PRO A 53 -31.68 12.87 -19.82
CA PRO A 53 -33.06 12.79 -20.23
C PRO A 53 -33.16 12.30 -21.69
N THR A 54 -34.09 11.38 -21.93
CA THR A 54 -34.52 10.97 -23.29
C THR A 54 -35.05 12.16 -24.09
N ALA A 55 -35.09 12.04 -25.42
CA ALA A 55 -35.53 13.11 -26.33
C ALA A 55 -36.95 13.65 -26.03
N ASP A 56 -37.83 12.83 -25.46
CA ASP A 56 -39.19 13.24 -25.05
C ASP A 56 -39.23 13.94 -23.69
N GLY A 57 -38.10 14.04 -22.97
CA GLY A 57 -37.98 14.62 -21.62
C GLY A 57 -38.64 13.83 -20.49
N THR A 58 -39.24 12.65 -20.76
CA THR A 58 -40.14 11.93 -19.84
C THR A 58 -39.49 10.83 -18.99
N ARG A 59 -38.27 10.40 -19.33
CA ARG A 59 -37.52 9.37 -18.60
C ARG A 59 -36.02 9.60 -18.76
N CYS A 60 -35.25 9.12 -17.79
CA CYS A 60 -33.80 9.05 -17.88
C CYS A 60 -33.37 7.81 -18.67
N GLU A 61 -32.36 7.97 -19.51
CA GLU A 61 -31.59 6.88 -20.09
C GLU A 61 -30.15 6.96 -19.59
N ASP A 62 -29.56 5.79 -19.40
CA ASP A 62 -28.16 5.61 -19.01
C ASP A 62 -27.21 6.26 -20.03
N VAL A 63 -26.15 6.90 -19.55
CA VAL A 63 -25.12 7.52 -20.41
C VAL A 63 -23.99 6.52 -20.58
N ASP A 64 -23.90 5.88 -21.74
CA ASP A 64 -22.76 5.01 -22.07
C ASP A 64 -21.45 5.82 -22.15
N GLU A 65 -20.73 5.94 -21.04
CA GLU A 65 -19.49 6.71 -20.96
C GLU A 65 -18.36 6.05 -21.75
N CYS A 66 -18.48 4.76 -22.09
CA CYS A 66 -17.51 4.07 -22.97
C CYS A 66 -17.59 4.55 -24.42
N LEU A 67 -18.68 5.21 -24.82
CA LEU A 67 -18.83 5.90 -26.11
C LEU A 67 -18.39 7.37 -26.07
N VAL A 68 -18.19 7.92 -24.87
CA VAL A 68 -17.61 9.25 -24.65
C VAL A 68 -16.08 9.14 -24.64
N ALA A 69 -15.37 10.17 -25.11
CA ALA A 69 -13.99 10.02 -25.57
C ALA A 69 -12.99 9.55 -24.49
N ASN A 70 -12.47 8.33 -24.69
CA ASN A 70 -11.20 7.83 -24.14
C ASN A 70 -11.10 7.76 -22.61
N VAL A 71 -12.22 7.56 -21.91
CA VAL A 71 -12.32 7.59 -20.44
C VAL A 71 -11.40 6.56 -19.75
N CYS A 72 -11.36 5.32 -20.25
CA CYS A 72 -10.43 4.27 -19.79
C CYS A 72 -9.06 4.26 -20.51
N GLY A 73 -8.73 5.31 -21.28
CA GLY A 73 -7.55 5.32 -22.15
C GLY A 73 -7.55 4.13 -23.13
N SER A 74 -6.47 3.35 -23.15
CA SER A 74 -6.38 2.15 -24.01
C SER A 74 -7.05 0.88 -23.42
N HIS A 75 -7.62 0.96 -22.22
CA HIS A 75 -8.10 -0.19 -21.44
C HIS A 75 -9.56 -0.52 -21.80
N ALA A 76 -10.02 -1.70 -21.42
CA ALA A 76 -11.40 -2.09 -21.71
C ALA A 76 -12.35 -1.27 -20.82
N CYS A 77 -13.42 -0.75 -21.40
CA CYS A 77 -14.48 -0.05 -20.68
C CYS A 77 -15.73 -0.91 -20.67
N VAL A 78 -16.38 -1.01 -19.51
CA VAL A 78 -17.65 -1.71 -19.33
C VAL A 78 -18.67 -0.72 -18.79
N ASN A 79 -19.68 -0.43 -19.59
CA ASN A 79 -20.81 0.40 -19.20
C ASN A 79 -21.72 -0.36 -18.22
N LEU A 80 -22.23 0.33 -17.20
CA LEU A 80 -23.13 -0.16 -16.15
C LEU A 80 -24.29 0.84 -16.00
N ASP A 81 -25.39 0.45 -15.37
CA ASP A 81 -26.57 1.32 -15.21
C ASP A 81 -26.25 2.51 -14.28
N GLY A 82 -25.99 3.69 -14.86
CA GLY A 82 -25.63 4.94 -14.18
C GLY A 82 -24.15 5.12 -13.85
N SER A 83 -23.25 4.33 -14.42
CA SER A 83 -21.80 4.41 -14.21
C SER A 83 -21.04 3.54 -15.19
N TYR A 84 -19.72 3.69 -15.27
CA TYR A 84 -18.85 2.77 -16.01
C TYR A 84 -17.78 2.18 -15.08
N ARG A 85 -17.09 1.13 -15.53
CA ARG A 85 -15.82 0.70 -14.94
C ARG A 85 -14.78 0.39 -15.99
N CYS A 86 -13.52 0.67 -15.68
CA CYS A 86 -12.39 0.27 -16.50
C CYS A 86 -11.88 -1.12 -16.09
N GLU A 87 -11.86 -2.06 -17.03
CA GLU A 87 -11.22 -3.36 -16.86
C GLU A 87 -9.77 -3.29 -17.33
N CYS A 88 -8.87 -3.22 -16.34
CA CYS A 88 -7.45 -3.06 -16.57
C CYS A 88 -6.82 -4.32 -17.16
N ARG A 89 -6.06 -4.15 -18.24
CA ARG A 89 -5.19 -5.18 -18.82
C ARG A 89 -4.14 -5.61 -17.78
N ALA A 90 -3.63 -6.83 -17.91
CA ALA A 90 -2.54 -7.33 -17.06
C ALA A 90 -1.34 -6.36 -17.07
N GLY A 91 -0.76 -6.12 -15.89
CA GLY A 91 0.28 -5.09 -15.67
C GLY A 91 -0.25 -3.75 -15.15
N TYR A 92 -1.57 -3.55 -15.05
CA TYR A 92 -2.19 -2.30 -14.60
C TYR A 92 -3.21 -2.54 -13.49
N SER A 93 -3.37 -1.57 -12.58
CA SER A 93 -4.31 -1.58 -11.47
C SER A 93 -5.29 -0.40 -11.57
N LEU A 94 -6.55 -0.62 -11.18
CA LEU A 94 -7.54 0.45 -11.10
C LEU A 94 -7.21 1.36 -9.92
N SER A 95 -7.15 2.67 -10.18
CA SER A 95 -6.83 3.68 -9.17
C SER A 95 -8.08 4.16 -8.44
N ASN A 96 -8.06 4.11 -7.11
CA ASN A 96 -9.20 4.53 -6.26
C ASN A 96 -9.46 6.05 -6.28
N VAL A 97 -8.62 6.84 -6.97
CA VAL A 97 -8.70 8.31 -6.99
C VAL A 97 -9.03 8.83 -8.38
N THR A 98 -8.48 8.21 -9.43
CA THR A 98 -8.67 8.64 -10.82
C THR A 98 -9.65 7.77 -11.60
N GLU A 99 -10.10 6.64 -11.01
CA GLU A 99 -10.93 5.59 -11.63
C GLU A 99 -10.36 5.02 -12.94
N ALA A 100 -9.09 5.33 -13.22
CA ALA A 100 -8.36 4.93 -14.40
C ALA A 100 -7.39 3.78 -14.09
N CYS A 101 -6.93 3.11 -15.15
CA CYS A 101 -5.92 2.06 -15.05
C CYS A 101 -4.51 2.68 -15.01
N GLU A 102 -3.85 2.56 -13.87
CA GLU A 102 -2.47 3.01 -13.66
C GLU A 102 -1.50 1.82 -13.73
N ASP A 103 -0.27 2.07 -14.19
CA ASP A 103 0.79 1.08 -14.36
C ASP A 103 1.27 0.49 -13.01
N ILE A 104 1.31 -0.85 -12.90
CA ILE A 104 1.81 -1.50 -11.69
C ILE A 104 3.34 -1.52 -11.76
N ASN A 105 3.99 -0.63 -11.03
CA ASN A 105 5.45 -0.58 -10.99
C ASN A 105 6.05 -1.79 -10.25
N GLU A 106 6.27 -2.93 -10.92
CA GLU A 106 6.66 -4.17 -10.25
C GLU A 106 8.08 -4.10 -9.64
N CYS A 107 8.92 -3.22 -10.21
CA CYS A 107 10.24 -2.92 -9.66
C CYS A 107 10.20 -2.24 -8.28
N LYS A 108 9.12 -1.53 -7.92
CA LYS A 108 8.94 -0.94 -6.58
C LYS A 108 8.55 -2.00 -5.54
N TYR A 109 7.66 -2.92 -5.91
CA TYR A 109 7.08 -3.88 -4.96
C TYR A 109 7.88 -5.18 -4.82
N TYR A 110 8.60 -5.62 -5.86
CA TYR A 110 9.24 -6.93 -5.89
C TYR A 110 10.68 -6.96 -6.45
N SER A 111 11.36 -5.80 -6.56
CA SER A 111 12.69 -5.61 -7.18
C SER A 111 13.66 -6.78 -7.05
N TRP A 112 13.91 -7.25 -5.82
CA TRP A 112 14.94 -8.21 -5.45
C TRP A 112 14.59 -9.68 -5.79
N ARG A 113 13.34 -9.95 -6.17
CA ARG A 113 12.85 -11.28 -6.58
C ARG A 113 12.53 -11.38 -8.08
N LEU A 114 12.41 -10.25 -8.79
CA LEU A 114 12.02 -10.21 -10.20
C LEU A 114 13.21 -10.28 -11.16
N CYS A 115 14.31 -9.61 -10.82
CA CYS A 115 15.52 -9.52 -11.64
C CYS A 115 16.74 -9.89 -10.82
N GLY A 116 17.71 -10.59 -11.42
CA GLY A 116 18.97 -10.94 -10.75
C GLY A 116 19.85 -9.74 -10.41
N HIS A 117 19.72 -8.63 -11.17
CA HIS A 117 20.48 -7.39 -10.94
C HIS A 117 19.59 -6.14 -10.96
N ILE A 118 19.32 -5.55 -12.13
CA ILE A 118 18.60 -4.28 -12.27
C ILE A 118 17.20 -4.55 -12.83
N CYS A 119 16.17 -4.04 -12.17
CA CYS A 119 14.80 -3.99 -12.67
C CYS A 119 14.52 -2.61 -13.28
N GLU A 120 14.00 -2.56 -14.50
CA GLU A 120 13.62 -1.33 -15.19
C GLU A 120 12.14 -1.40 -15.56
N ASN A 121 11.33 -0.54 -14.94
CA ASN A 121 9.90 -0.49 -15.15
C ASN A 121 9.55 -0.01 -16.56
N THR A 122 8.50 -0.57 -17.16
CA THR A 122 7.97 -0.20 -18.47
C THR A 122 6.44 -0.15 -18.40
N GLU A 123 5.75 0.37 -19.43
CA GLU A 123 4.29 0.42 -19.41
C GLU A 123 3.68 -0.99 -19.50
N GLY A 124 2.95 -1.41 -18.47
CA GLY A 124 2.30 -2.71 -18.35
C GLY A 124 3.22 -3.89 -18.07
N SER A 125 4.50 -3.66 -17.78
CA SER A 125 5.48 -4.72 -17.49
C SER A 125 6.81 -4.17 -16.98
N TYR A 126 7.78 -5.03 -16.73
CA TYR A 126 9.17 -4.66 -16.44
C TYR A 126 10.14 -5.42 -17.33
N ARG A 127 11.37 -4.92 -17.44
CA ARG A 127 12.50 -5.66 -18.01
C ARG A 127 13.67 -5.73 -17.04
N CYS A 128 14.44 -6.80 -17.12
CA CYS A 128 15.66 -6.96 -16.34
C CYS A 128 16.90 -6.56 -17.16
N ARG A 129 17.88 -5.94 -16.51
CA ARG A 129 19.19 -5.61 -17.08
C ARG A 129 20.30 -6.06 -16.13
N CYS A 130 21.41 -6.53 -16.69
CA CYS A 130 22.57 -6.95 -15.93
C CYS A 130 23.59 -5.82 -15.78
N ILE A 131 24.34 -5.85 -14.68
CA ILE A 131 25.54 -5.02 -14.50
C ILE A 131 26.66 -5.50 -15.44
N SER A 132 27.65 -4.63 -15.68
CA SER A 132 28.85 -4.97 -16.47
C SER A 132 29.54 -6.22 -15.92
N GLY A 133 30.06 -7.06 -16.82
CA GLY A 133 30.61 -8.39 -16.48
C GLY A 133 29.57 -9.52 -16.58
N PHE A 134 28.27 -9.21 -16.70
CA PHE A 134 27.20 -10.20 -16.76
C PHE A 134 26.31 -10.02 -17.99
N ARG A 135 25.70 -11.12 -18.45
CA ARG A 135 24.72 -11.17 -19.54
C ARG A 135 23.36 -11.63 -19.02
N LEU A 136 22.28 -11.17 -19.65
CA LEU A 136 20.94 -11.65 -19.33
C LEU A 136 20.77 -13.08 -19.88
N ALA A 137 20.31 -13.99 -19.03
CA ALA A 137 20.03 -15.38 -19.37
C ALA A 137 18.78 -15.49 -20.26
N PRO A 138 18.54 -16.65 -20.91
CA PRO A 138 17.39 -16.85 -21.79
C PRO A 138 16.01 -16.73 -21.10
N ASP A 139 15.96 -16.76 -19.77
CA ASP A 139 14.75 -16.54 -18.97
C ASP A 139 14.34 -15.06 -18.87
N GLY A 140 15.18 -14.14 -19.36
CA GLY A 140 14.95 -12.69 -19.31
C GLY A 140 15.06 -12.08 -17.90
N ARG A 141 15.54 -12.82 -16.90
CA ARG A 141 15.56 -12.40 -15.48
C ARG A 141 16.89 -12.63 -14.78
N THR A 142 17.52 -13.78 -15.02
CA THR A 142 18.78 -14.16 -14.36
C THR A 142 19.96 -13.51 -15.08
N CYS A 143 21.00 -13.14 -14.33
CA CYS A 143 22.24 -12.60 -14.89
C CYS A 143 23.37 -13.60 -14.72
N GLU A 144 23.92 -14.07 -15.84
CA GLU A 144 25.04 -15.01 -15.89
C GLU A 144 26.37 -14.24 -16.03
N ASP A 145 27.39 -14.70 -15.30
CA ASP A 145 28.76 -14.23 -15.43
C ASP A 145 29.31 -14.44 -16.86
N ILE A 146 29.98 -13.43 -17.41
CA ILE A 146 30.63 -13.51 -18.73
C ILE A 146 32.08 -13.94 -18.52
N ASN A 147 32.37 -15.22 -18.75
CA ASN A 147 33.73 -15.70 -18.58
C ASN A 147 34.69 -15.09 -19.62
N GLU A 148 35.47 -14.07 -19.25
CA GLU A 148 36.36 -13.37 -20.19
C GLU A 148 37.55 -14.23 -20.63
N CYS A 149 37.99 -15.17 -19.77
CA CYS A 149 39.07 -16.10 -20.09
C CYS A 149 38.68 -17.09 -21.19
N LEU A 150 37.44 -17.60 -21.19
CA LEU A 150 36.91 -18.49 -22.24
C LEU A 150 36.52 -17.73 -23.51
N THR A 151 36.05 -16.49 -23.39
CA THR A 151 35.64 -15.66 -24.54
C THR A 151 36.81 -14.90 -25.19
N GLY A 152 38.02 -14.98 -24.62
CA GLY A 152 39.20 -14.25 -25.10
C GLY A 152 39.12 -12.73 -24.90
N ARG A 153 38.25 -12.26 -24.00
CA ARG A 153 37.99 -10.83 -23.73
C ARG A 153 38.82 -10.27 -22.57
N HIS A 154 39.96 -10.90 -22.29
CA HIS A 154 40.87 -10.51 -21.23
C HIS A 154 42.14 -9.84 -21.78
N ASN A 155 42.73 -8.93 -21.02
CA ASN A 155 43.94 -8.18 -21.41
C ASN A 155 45.22 -8.64 -20.67
N CYS A 156 45.27 -9.92 -20.29
CA CYS A 156 46.38 -10.45 -19.48
C CYS A 156 47.74 -10.33 -20.20
N PRO A 157 48.77 -9.78 -19.54
CA PRO A 157 50.12 -9.72 -20.09
C PRO A 157 50.69 -11.09 -20.48
N ARG A 158 51.56 -11.12 -21.49
CA ARG A 158 52.30 -12.34 -21.87
C ARG A 158 53.02 -12.96 -20.66
N GLY A 159 52.82 -14.25 -20.43
CA GLY A 159 53.35 -14.98 -19.26
C GLY A 159 52.46 -14.92 -18.02
N GLN A 160 51.18 -14.58 -18.17
CA GLN A 160 50.15 -14.66 -17.12
C GLN A 160 48.98 -15.52 -17.57
N VAL A 161 48.43 -16.30 -16.64
CA VAL A 161 47.22 -17.10 -16.82
C VAL A 161 46.01 -16.24 -16.42
N CYS A 162 44.96 -16.28 -17.24
CA CYS A 162 43.67 -15.66 -16.94
C CYS A 162 42.88 -16.55 -15.98
N LEU A 163 42.38 -15.98 -14.90
CA LEU A 163 41.50 -16.63 -13.94
C LEU A 163 40.19 -15.85 -13.88
N ASN A 164 39.10 -16.55 -14.15
CA ASN A 164 37.76 -15.97 -14.14
C ASN A 164 37.28 -15.75 -12.70
N THR A 165 36.58 -14.64 -12.48
CA THR A 165 35.97 -14.25 -11.21
C THR A 165 34.54 -13.78 -11.46
N GLU A 166 33.71 -13.71 -10.43
CA GLU A 166 32.32 -13.29 -10.63
C GLU A 166 32.27 -11.79 -11.02
N GLY A 167 31.84 -11.52 -12.25
CA GLY A 167 31.72 -10.20 -12.87
C GLY A 167 33.01 -9.62 -13.47
N SER A 168 34.12 -10.36 -13.54
CA SER A 168 35.41 -9.88 -14.06
C SER A 168 36.45 -11.01 -14.18
N PHE A 169 37.64 -10.72 -14.68
CA PHE A 169 38.81 -11.62 -14.64
C PHE A 169 39.99 -11.01 -13.88
N HIS A 170 40.91 -11.85 -13.42
CA HIS A 170 42.23 -11.44 -12.93
C HIS A 170 43.34 -12.26 -13.58
N CYS A 171 44.53 -11.68 -13.66
CA CYS A 171 45.68 -12.27 -14.34
C CYS A 171 46.75 -12.65 -13.31
N GLN A 172 47.15 -13.92 -13.27
CA GLN A 172 48.14 -14.43 -12.34
C GLN A 172 49.42 -14.84 -13.07
N ARG A 173 50.59 -14.46 -12.56
CA ARG A 173 51.88 -14.92 -13.09
C ARG A 173 52.12 -16.40 -12.78
N GLU A 174 52.61 -17.13 -13.77
CA GLU A 174 53.30 -18.40 -13.51
C GLU A 174 54.65 -18.13 -12.84
N ILE A 175 54.99 -18.94 -11.84
CA ILE A 175 56.29 -18.94 -11.17
C ILE A 175 57.17 -19.97 -11.88
N ALA A 176 58.11 -19.50 -12.69
CA ALA A 176 59.16 -20.34 -13.26
C ALA A 176 60.41 -20.28 -12.37
N CYS A 177 60.97 -21.43 -12.01
CA CYS A 177 62.19 -21.52 -11.21
C CYS A 177 63.45 -21.42 -12.09
N ASN A 178 64.54 -20.91 -11.50
CA ASN A 178 65.86 -20.89 -12.13
C ASN A 178 66.41 -22.31 -12.30
N THR A 179 67.33 -22.49 -13.26
CA THR A 179 68.06 -23.74 -13.46
C THR A 179 68.73 -24.20 -12.15
N GLY A 180 68.64 -25.49 -11.83
CA GLY A 180 69.05 -26.05 -10.53
C GLY A 180 67.94 -26.09 -9.47
N TYR A 181 66.74 -25.57 -9.75
CA TYR A 181 65.61 -25.56 -8.81
C TYR A 181 64.33 -26.13 -9.45
N LYS A 182 63.55 -26.89 -8.66
CA LYS A 182 62.23 -27.41 -9.01
C LYS A 182 61.12 -26.64 -8.26
N LEU A 183 59.98 -26.42 -8.91
CA LEU A 183 58.83 -25.79 -8.26
C LEU A 183 58.13 -26.81 -7.34
N THR A 184 57.99 -26.49 -6.05
CA THR A 184 57.23 -27.30 -5.09
C THR A 184 56.23 -26.40 -4.38
N GLY A 185 54.95 -26.49 -4.75
CA GLY A 185 53.95 -25.51 -4.33
C GLY A 185 54.18 -24.14 -4.98
N SER A 186 54.44 -23.12 -4.17
CA SER A 186 54.63 -21.72 -4.61
C SER A 186 56.04 -21.17 -4.38
N PHE A 187 57.02 -22.03 -4.06
CA PHE A 187 58.43 -21.67 -3.94
C PHE A 187 59.35 -22.65 -4.69
N CYS A 188 60.54 -22.17 -5.04
CA CYS A 188 61.56 -22.95 -5.74
C CYS A 188 62.42 -23.70 -4.73
N GLN A 189 62.40 -25.03 -4.82
CA GLN A 189 63.22 -25.93 -4.02
C GLN A 189 64.46 -26.36 -4.81
N ASP A 190 65.60 -26.40 -4.14
CA ASP A 190 66.87 -26.90 -4.68
C ASP A 190 66.76 -28.32 -5.27
N ILE A 191 67.49 -28.59 -6.35
CA ILE A 191 67.62 -29.93 -6.94
C ILE A 191 68.93 -30.53 -6.46
N ASP A 192 68.86 -31.44 -5.47
CA ASP A 192 70.05 -32.12 -4.97
C ASP A 192 70.64 -33.09 -6.02
N GLU A 193 71.64 -32.64 -6.77
CA GLU A 193 72.26 -33.46 -7.82
C GLU A 193 73.08 -34.62 -7.26
N CYS A 194 73.56 -34.52 -6.01
CA CYS A 194 74.25 -35.60 -5.32
C CYS A 194 73.29 -36.75 -4.98
N ALA A 195 72.12 -36.45 -4.42
CA ALA A 195 71.07 -37.42 -4.12
C ALA A 195 70.46 -38.04 -5.39
N LEU A 196 70.46 -37.30 -6.52
CA LEU A 196 69.99 -37.78 -7.82
C LEU A 196 71.06 -38.50 -8.65
N GLY A 197 72.32 -38.58 -8.18
CA GLY A 197 73.43 -39.18 -8.92
C GLY A 197 73.75 -38.47 -10.25
N ARG A 198 73.42 -37.17 -10.36
CA ARG A 198 73.59 -36.34 -11.56
C ARG A 198 74.81 -35.43 -11.46
N HIS A 199 75.90 -35.97 -10.92
CA HIS A 199 77.17 -35.28 -10.70
C HIS A 199 78.32 -35.97 -11.44
N ASP A 200 79.41 -35.25 -11.72
CA ASP A 200 80.59 -35.73 -12.44
C ASP A 200 81.83 -35.90 -11.54
N CYS A 201 81.65 -35.90 -10.20
CA CYS A 201 82.71 -36.19 -9.24
C CYS A 201 83.45 -37.51 -9.55
N GLY A 202 84.77 -37.43 -9.72
CA GLY A 202 85.62 -38.59 -10.01
C GLY A 202 85.68 -39.61 -8.86
N ALA A 203 86.07 -40.86 -9.18
CA ALA A 203 85.92 -42.04 -8.32
C ALA A 203 86.55 -41.98 -6.91
N ASN A 204 87.46 -41.04 -6.64
CA ASN A 204 88.10 -40.83 -5.34
C ASN A 204 87.56 -39.60 -4.59
N CYS A 205 86.42 -39.05 -5.03
CA CYS A 205 85.76 -37.89 -4.42
C CYS A 205 84.28 -38.15 -4.11
N VAL A 206 83.78 -37.45 -3.10
CA VAL A 206 82.41 -37.45 -2.59
C VAL A 206 81.69 -36.21 -3.08
N CYS A 207 80.47 -36.36 -3.59
CA CYS A 207 79.61 -35.23 -3.97
C CYS A 207 79.02 -34.56 -2.73
N VAL A 208 79.08 -33.24 -2.66
CA VAL A 208 78.45 -32.39 -1.63
C VAL A 208 77.54 -31.39 -2.32
N ASN A 209 76.24 -31.46 -2.03
CA ASN A 209 75.25 -30.57 -2.63
C ASN A 209 75.39 -29.13 -2.11
N THR A 210 75.07 -28.14 -2.95
CA THR A 210 75.03 -26.71 -2.64
C THR A 210 73.83 -26.05 -3.29
N ALA A 211 73.40 -24.88 -2.82
CA ALA A 211 72.21 -24.24 -3.36
C ALA A 211 72.37 -23.87 -4.85
N GLY A 212 71.74 -24.65 -5.72
CA GLY A 212 71.72 -24.55 -7.19
C GLY A 212 72.83 -25.27 -7.95
N SER A 213 73.65 -26.11 -7.32
CA SER A 213 74.79 -26.86 -7.92
C SER A 213 75.40 -27.86 -6.93
N PHE A 214 76.33 -28.72 -7.34
CA PHE A 214 77.15 -29.55 -6.43
C PHE A 214 78.65 -29.20 -6.47
N ARG A 215 79.43 -29.78 -5.53
CA ARG A 215 80.91 -29.79 -5.50
C ARG A 215 81.46 -31.15 -5.06
N CYS A 216 82.77 -31.40 -5.19
CA CYS A 216 83.40 -32.70 -4.92
C CYS A 216 84.58 -32.62 -3.93
N GLU A 217 84.64 -33.49 -2.92
CA GLU A 217 85.66 -33.49 -1.82
C GLU A 217 86.34 -34.88 -1.66
N GLN A 218 87.57 -35.00 -1.14
CA GLN A 218 88.33 -36.28 -1.17
C GLN A 218 87.97 -37.30 -0.05
N LYS A 219 88.23 -38.58 -0.34
CA LYS A 219 87.78 -39.78 0.40
C LYS A 219 88.79 -40.31 1.46
N LEU A 220 88.33 -40.71 2.66
CA LEU A 220 89.15 -41.10 3.83
C LEU A 220 89.51 -42.62 3.88
N VAL A 221 90.27 -43.09 4.89
CA VAL A 221 90.63 -44.51 5.16
C VAL A 221 90.40 -44.88 6.63
N CYS A 222 90.04 -46.13 6.93
CA CYS A 222 89.40 -46.58 8.18
C CYS A 222 90.18 -47.62 9.00
N GLY A 223 89.83 -47.75 10.29
CA GLY A 223 90.42 -48.71 11.23
C GLY A 223 89.57 -49.98 11.46
N ASP A 224 90.11 -50.92 12.24
CA ASP A 224 89.53 -52.26 12.46
C ASP A 224 88.09 -52.21 13.02
N GLY A 225 87.24 -53.13 12.56
CA GLY A 225 85.79 -53.15 12.83
C GLY A 225 84.97 -52.30 11.85
N PHE A 226 85.61 -51.49 11.01
CA PHE A 226 84.94 -50.62 10.03
C PHE A 226 85.42 -50.92 8.60
N THR A 227 84.51 -50.78 7.65
CA THR A 227 84.78 -50.81 6.21
C THR A 227 84.51 -49.45 5.58
N LEU A 228 85.13 -49.21 4.42
CA LEU A 228 84.88 -48.01 3.63
C LEU A 228 83.62 -48.18 2.81
N ASP A 229 82.62 -47.32 3.04
CA ASP A 229 81.43 -47.29 2.22
C ASP A 229 81.66 -46.63 0.85
N ALA A 230 80.60 -46.58 0.04
CA ALA A 230 80.63 -45.94 -1.27
C ALA A 230 80.97 -44.43 -1.19
N ALA A 231 80.71 -43.76 -0.07
CA ALA A 231 81.04 -42.35 0.19
C ALA A 231 82.37 -42.15 0.93
N GLY A 232 82.96 -43.19 1.54
CA GLY A 232 84.24 -43.15 2.23
C GLY A 232 84.19 -42.54 3.61
N GLY A 233 83.02 -42.58 4.24
CA GLY A 233 82.97 -42.69 5.69
C GLY A 233 83.44 -44.08 6.11
N CYS A 234 83.81 -44.20 7.38
CA CYS A 234 84.06 -45.47 8.02
C CYS A 234 82.73 -46.01 8.54
N THR A 235 82.15 -46.97 7.82
CA THR A 235 80.93 -47.65 8.24
C THR A 235 81.26 -48.92 8.98
N ASP A 236 80.62 -49.05 10.12
CA ASP A 236 80.66 -50.23 10.98
C ASP A 236 80.31 -51.52 10.21
N VAL A 237 80.97 -52.63 10.54
CA VAL A 237 80.72 -53.93 9.91
C VAL A 237 79.64 -54.68 10.71
N ASP A 238 78.43 -54.77 10.16
CA ASP A 238 77.34 -55.52 10.79
C ASP A 238 77.61 -57.03 10.78
N GLU A 239 78.21 -57.55 11.85
CA GLU A 239 78.51 -58.98 11.97
C GLU A 239 77.27 -59.85 12.16
N CYS A 240 76.14 -59.27 12.59
CA CYS A 240 74.84 -59.94 12.68
C CYS A 240 74.28 -60.31 11.30
N SER A 241 74.58 -59.49 10.30
CA SER A 241 74.19 -59.70 8.90
C SER A 241 75.27 -60.41 8.07
N ALA A 242 76.56 -60.21 8.39
CA ALA A 242 77.68 -60.73 7.61
C ALA A 242 78.07 -62.19 7.95
N HIS A 243 77.84 -62.66 9.17
CA HIS A 243 78.14 -64.03 9.60
C HIS A 243 76.87 -64.87 9.80
N THR A 244 76.90 -66.15 9.42
CA THR A 244 75.68 -66.97 9.33
C THR A 244 75.14 -67.52 10.65
N SER A 245 75.83 -67.38 11.79
CA SER A 245 75.34 -67.72 13.15
C SER A 245 76.23 -67.14 14.28
N PRO A 246 76.27 -65.81 14.49
CA PRO A 246 77.11 -65.18 15.53
C PRO A 246 76.53 -65.30 16.96
N CYS A 247 75.23 -65.58 17.12
CA CYS A 247 74.55 -65.74 18.41
C CYS A 247 73.88 -67.13 18.56
N GLN A 248 73.51 -67.51 19.78
CA GLN A 248 72.75 -68.74 20.07
C GLN A 248 71.33 -68.69 19.47
N PRO A 249 70.68 -69.84 19.13
CA PRO A 249 69.40 -69.87 18.39
C PRO A 249 68.19 -69.19 19.04
N SER A 250 68.27 -68.80 20.32
CA SER A 250 67.21 -68.13 21.08
C SER A 250 67.50 -66.64 21.36
N GLN A 251 68.55 -66.08 20.76
CA GLN A 251 68.97 -64.68 20.90
C GLN A 251 68.99 -63.99 19.54
N THR A 252 68.53 -62.74 19.50
CA THR A 252 68.68 -61.85 18.35
C THR A 252 70.00 -61.10 18.47
N CYS A 253 70.79 -61.15 17.42
CA CYS A 253 72.00 -60.35 17.29
C CYS A 253 71.62 -58.89 17.03
N VAL A 254 72.20 -57.97 17.81
CA VAL A 254 72.07 -56.52 17.66
C VAL A 254 73.47 -55.97 17.40
N ASN A 255 73.68 -55.44 16.19
CA ASN A 255 74.94 -54.81 15.83
C ASN A 255 75.17 -53.52 16.62
N THR A 256 76.42 -53.23 16.96
CA THR A 256 76.84 -52.03 17.70
C THR A 256 78.08 -51.43 17.06
N VAL A 257 78.31 -50.13 17.23
CA VAL A 257 79.37 -49.44 16.48
C VAL A 257 80.77 -49.97 16.86
N GLY A 258 81.33 -50.83 16.01
CA GLY A 258 82.62 -51.52 16.12
C GLY A 258 82.55 -52.99 16.60
N SER A 259 81.37 -53.59 16.83
CA SER A 259 81.18 -54.98 17.31
C SER A 259 79.70 -55.41 17.42
N TYR A 260 79.36 -56.67 17.72
CA TYR A 260 77.96 -57.10 17.91
C TYR A 260 77.61 -57.52 19.36
N SER A 261 76.30 -57.56 19.66
CA SER A 261 75.76 -57.93 20.98
C SER A 261 74.48 -58.79 20.90
N CYS A 262 74.44 -59.94 21.59
CA CYS A 262 73.30 -60.87 21.53
C CYS A 262 72.26 -60.58 22.63
N HIS A 263 71.00 -60.31 22.25
CA HIS A 263 69.89 -59.99 23.16
C HIS A 263 68.77 -61.05 23.10
N ALA A 264 68.07 -61.28 24.21
CA ALA A 264 66.89 -62.15 24.21
C ALA A 264 65.68 -61.43 23.57
N ASN A 265 64.90 -62.14 22.75
CA ASN A 265 63.78 -61.55 22.01
C ASN A 265 62.63 -61.11 22.94
N ALA A 266 62.47 -59.80 23.11
CA ALA A 266 61.27 -59.20 23.67
C ALA A 266 60.22 -59.01 22.56
N ILE A 267 59.08 -59.69 22.67
CA ILE A 267 57.96 -59.51 21.74
C ILE A 267 57.35 -58.11 21.96
N THR A 268 57.40 -57.26 20.93
CA THR A 268 56.75 -55.94 20.91
C THR A 268 55.42 -56.04 20.18
N CYS A 269 54.32 -55.62 20.81
CA CYS A 269 52.99 -55.73 20.22
C CYS A 269 52.62 -54.56 19.31
N PRO A 270 51.79 -54.79 18.26
CA PRO A 270 51.20 -53.71 17.48
C PRO A 270 50.34 -52.77 18.34
N ARG A 271 50.11 -51.54 17.85
CA ARG A 271 49.16 -50.61 18.48
C ARG A 271 47.76 -51.26 18.55
N GLY A 272 47.08 -51.10 19.68
CA GLY A 272 45.80 -51.77 19.98
C GLY A 272 45.95 -53.12 20.71
N PHE A 273 47.18 -53.64 20.88
CA PHE A 273 47.41 -54.92 21.56
C PHE A 273 48.37 -54.76 22.75
N HIS A 274 48.19 -55.60 23.76
CA HIS A 274 49.08 -55.71 24.91
C HIS A 274 49.72 -57.10 24.98
N LEU A 275 50.84 -57.21 25.68
CA LEU A 275 51.53 -58.48 25.82
C LEU A 275 50.80 -59.36 26.85
N SER A 276 50.47 -60.60 26.46
CA SER A 276 49.91 -61.61 27.34
C SER A 276 50.81 -61.83 28.56
N VAL A 277 50.24 -62.24 29.71
CA VAL A 277 50.94 -62.38 31.00
C VAL A 277 52.22 -63.24 30.91
N ASN A 278 52.25 -64.20 29.99
CA ASN A 278 53.39 -65.10 29.78
C ASN A 278 54.42 -64.58 28.74
N GLY A 279 54.31 -63.33 28.27
CA GLY A 279 55.27 -62.69 27.36
C GLY A 279 55.31 -63.24 25.92
N THR A 280 54.40 -64.16 25.55
CA THR A 280 54.54 -65.02 24.36
C THR A 280 53.59 -64.69 23.20
N ARG A 281 52.58 -63.84 23.41
CA ARG A 281 51.63 -63.42 22.37
C ARG A 281 51.04 -62.05 22.68
N CYS A 282 50.50 -61.40 21.66
CA CYS A 282 49.78 -60.14 21.79
C CYS A 282 48.28 -60.41 21.86
N GLU A 283 47.62 -59.78 22.83
CA GLU A 283 46.18 -59.89 23.08
C GLU A 283 45.53 -58.51 22.89
N ASP A 284 44.36 -58.50 22.25
CA ASP A 284 43.60 -57.28 21.96
C ASP A 284 43.31 -56.45 23.24
N VAL A 285 43.49 -55.14 23.16
CA VAL A 285 43.17 -54.23 24.27
C VAL A 285 41.73 -53.78 24.11
N ASN A 286 40.83 -54.35 24.92
CA ASN A 286 39.42 -53.96 24.84
C ASN A 286 39.19 -52.52 25.33
N GLU A 287 39.21 -51.52 24.44
CA GLU A 287 39.18 -50.12 24.86
C GLU A 287 37.83 -49.71 25.43
N CYS A 288 36.75 -50.41 25.08
CA CYS A 288 35.42 -50.21 25.65
C CYS A 288 35.32 -50.56 27.15
N ARG A 289 36.30 -51.28 27.70
CA ARG A 289 36.44 -51.54 29.15
C ARG A 289 37.38 -50.57 29.85
N VAL A 290 38.12 -49.73 29.11
CA VAL A 290 39.16 -48.83 29.64
C VAL A 290 38.69 -47.38 29.59
N GLY A 291 37.75 -47.06 30.50
CA GLY A 291 37.15 -45.73 30.62
C GLY A 291 36.09 -45.43 29.55
N ASN A 292 35.51 -44.24 29.61
CA ASN A 292 34.34 -43.91 28.78
C ASN A 292 34.72 -43.30 27.42
N LYS A 293 35.27 -44.13 26.53
CA LYS A 293 35.82 -43.71 25.22
C LYS A 293 34.80 -43.14 24.24
N CYS A 294 33.53 -43.52 24.35
CA CYS A 294 32.43 -43.06 23.47
C CYS A 294 31.41 -42.15 24.18
N ALA A 295 31.76 -41.56 25.34
CA ALA A 295 30.90 -40.68 26.13
C ALA A 295 29.49 -41.27 26.46
N LYS A 296 28.41 -40.81 25.82
CA LYS A 296 27.05 -41.38 26.02
C LYS A 296 26.67 -42.46 24.99
N HIS A 297 27.53 -42.71 24.00
CA HIS A 297 27.27 -43.57 22.83
C HIS A 297 27.71 -45.01 23.03
N VAL A 298 27.40 -45.86 22.05
CA VAL A 298 27.69 -47.30 22.13
C VAL A 298 29.14 -47.53 21.70
N CYS A 299 29.95 -48.19 22.53
CA CYS A 299 31.31 -48.58 22.16
C CYS A 299 31.31 -50.02 21.63
N VAL A 300 31.91 -50.24 20.46
CA VAL A 300 32.09 -51.55 19.86
C VAL A 300 33.58 -51.82 19.73
N ASN A 301 34.02 -52.89 20.40
CA ASN A 301 35.40 -53.36 20.34
C ASN A 301 35.63 -54.14 19.05
N LEU A 302 36.71 -53.84 18.34
CA LEU A 302 37.19 -54.57 17.16
C LEU A 302 38.63 -55.00 17.42
N GLU A 303 39.20 -55.83 16.56
CA GLU A 303 40.56 -56.35 16.78
C GLU A 303 41.60 -55.27 16.45
N GLY A 304 42.33 -54.81 17.47
CA GLY A 304 43.36 -53.76 17.39
C GLY A 304 42.85 -52.32 17.35
N LEU A 305 41.53 -52.09 17.49
CA LEU A 305 40.89 -50.77 17.52
C LEU A 305 39.44 -50.84 18.02
N TYR A 306 38.86 -49.71 18.42
CA TYR A 306 37.43 -49.59 18.71
C TYR A 306 36.72 -48.65 17.73
N ARG A 307 35.38 -48.75 17.67
CA ARG A 307 34.52 -47.72 17.05
C ARG A 307 33.37 -47.32 17.98
N CYS A 308 32.93 -46.08 17.84
CA CYS A 308 31.71 -45.60 18.50
C CYS A 308 30.54 -45.68 17.52
N GLU A 309 29.47 -46.39 17.91
CA GLU A 309 28.20 -46.40 17.21
C GLU A 309 27.28 -45.34 17.82
N CYS A 310 26.93 -44.37 16.98
CA CYS A 310 26.17 -43.21 17.39
C CYS A 310 24.70 -43.56 17.61
N ARG A 311 24.07 -42.86 18.57
CA ARG A 311 22.63 -43.00 18.82
C ARG A 311 21.89 -42.13 17.80
N SER A 312 20.60 -42.40 17.59
CA SER A 312 19.73 -41.52 16.80
C SER A 312 19.88 -40.06 17.24
N GLY A 313 19.94 -39.13 16.27
CA GLY A 313 20.26 -37.71 16.50
C GLY A 313 21.75 -37.35 16.43
N TYR A 314 22.65 -38.33 16.25
CA TYR A 314 24.11 -38.09 16.23
C TYR A 314 24.78 -38.76 15.03
N MET A 315 25.80 -38.12 14.46
CA MET A 315 26.62 -38.61 13.36
C MET A 315 28.07 -38.86 13.79
N PHE A 316 28.72 -39.86 13.20
CA PHE A 316 30.10 -40.18 13.52
C PHE A 316 31.06 -39.27 12.76
N ASN A 317 31.82 -38.44 13.48
CA ASN A 317 32.87 -37.61 12.88
C ASN A 317 34.16 -38.44 12.73
N SER A 318 34.60 -38.59 11.48
CA SER A 318 35.75 -39.42 11.13
C SER A 318 37.11 -38.86 11.56
N VAL A 319 37.18 -37.56 11.88
CA VAL A 319 38.38 -36.84 12.32
C VAL A 319 38.48 -36.86 13.86
N THR A 320 37.43 -36.46 14.56
CA THR A 320 37.41 -36.44 16.03
C THR A 320 37.21 -37.82 16.66
N LYS A 321 36.75 -38.81 15.87
CA LYS A 321 36.38 -40.18 16.30
C LYS A 321 35.23 -40.23 17.31
N LEU A 322 34.48 -39.14 17.43
CA LEU A 322 33.34 -39.01 18.34
C LEU A 322 32.03 -38.97 17.58
N CYS A 323 30.95 -39.22 18.31
CA CYS A 323 29.60 -38.94 17.85
C CYS A 323 29.29 -37.49 18.15
N GLU A 324 29.00 -36.73 17.11
CA GLU A 324 28.64 -35.32 17.17
C GLU A 324 27.15 -35.17 16.84
N ASP A 325 26.54 -34.17 17.45
CA ASP A 325 25.12 -33.86 17.32
C ASP A 325 24.75 -33.50 15.88
N ILE A 326 23.67 -34.07 15.34
CA ILE A 326 23.17 -33.70 14.01
C ILE A 326 22.30 -32.46 14.20
N ASN A 327 22.81 -31.29 13.82
CA ASN A 327 22.01 -30.07 13.84
C ASN A 327 20.92 -30.11 12.76
N GLU A 328 19.74 -30.63 13.10
CA GLU A 328 18.70 -30.89 12.10
C GLU A 328 18.19 -29.58 11.48
N CYS A 329 18.15 -28.49 12.26
CA CYS A 329 17.75 -27.16 11.77
C CYS A 329 18.63 -26.65 10.62
N THR A 330 19.92 -26.97 10.62
CA THR A 330 20.84 -26.66 9.48
C THR A 330 20.83 -27.73 8.39
N HIS A 331 20.55 -28.99 8.75
CA HIS A 331 20.56 -30.12 7.82
C HIS A 331 19.28 -30.23 6.98
N TYR A 332 18.14 -29.72 7.47
CA TYR A 332 16.85 -29.71 6.77
C TYR A 332 16.16 -28.33 6.88
N PRO A 333 16.79 -27.26 6.35
CA PRO A 333 16.29 -25.89 6.50
C PRO A 333 14.89 -25.73 5.90
N GLY A 334 13.98 -25.09 6.64
CA GLY A 334 12.61 -24.81 6.20
C GLY A 334 11.69 -26.03 6.01
N ARG A 335 12.08 -27.23 6.49
CA ARG A 335 11.28 -28.46 6.36
C ARG A 335 10.88 -29.15 7.67
N LEU A 336 11.41 -28.72 8.81
CA LEU A 336 11.21 -29.40 10.10
C LEU A 336 10.10 -28.80 10.96
N CYS A 337 9.97 -27.47 10.92
CA CYS A 337 9.10 -26.64 11.74
C CYS A 337 8.45 -25.59 10.84
N ALA A 338 7.19 -25.23 11.09
CA ALA A 338 6.50 -24.20 10.31
C ALA A 338 7.11 -22.79 10.48
N HIS A 339 7.55 -22.45 11.69
CA HIS A 339 8.16 -21.15 12.01
C HIS A 339 9.64 -21.26 12.38
N LYS A 340 9.97 -21.55 13.64
CA LYS A 340 11.36 -21.54 14.14
C LYS A 340 11.80 -22.92 14.58
N CYS A 341 13.02 -23.29 14.22
CA CYS A 341 13.70 -24.52 14.65
C CYS A 341 14.83 -24.18 15.63
N GLU A 342 14.89 -24.88 16.76
CA GLU A 342 15.95 -24.76 17.75
C GLU A 342 16.61 -26.12 17.98
N ASN A 343 17.91 -26.20 17.72
CA ASN A 343 18.67 -27.43 17.89
C ASN A 343 18.90 -27.77 19.37
N THR A 344 18.86 -29.06 19.72
CA THR A 344 19.10 -29.58 21.08
C THR A 344 19.99 -30.84 21.03
N GLU A 345 20.51 -31.31 22.16
CA GLU A 345 21.43 -32.47 22.16
C GLU A 345 20.70 -33.78 21.77
N GLY A 346 20.84 -34.21 20.52
CA GLY A 346 20.27 -35.43 19.93
C GLY A 346 18.87 -35.30 19.34
N SER A 347 18.37 -34.07 19.14
CA SER A 347 17.06 -33.75 18.57
C SER A 347 16.96 -32.24 18.31
N TYR A 348 15.91 -31.78 17.66
CA TYR A 348 15.49 -30.37 17.63
C TYR A 348 14.16 -30.19 18.37
N ARG A 349 13.78 -28.93 18.61
CA ARG A 349 12.41 -28.52 18.97
C ARG A 349 11.94 -27.40 18.05
N CYS A 350 10.64 -27.32 17.83
CA CYS A 350 10.03 -26.21 17.10
C CYS A 350 9.46 -25.16 18.07
N SER A 351 9.49 -23.90 17.66
CA SER A 351 8.86 -22.78 18.35
C SER A 351 8.11 -21.89 17.35
N CYS A 352 7.00 -21.32 17.79
CA CYS A 352 6.14 -20.49 16.96
C CYS A 352 6.43 -18.99 17.17
N ALA A 353 6.11 -18.17 16.17
CA ALA A 353 6.10 -16.72 16.32
C ALA A 353 4.95 -16.28 17.24
N THR A 354 4.99 -15.03 17.71
CA THR A 354 3.87 -14.38 18.41
C THR A 354 2.59 -14.44 17.57
N GLY A 355 1.44 -14.63 18.19
CA GLY A 355 0.16 -14.89 17.49
C GLY A 355 -0.10 -16.35 17.14
N PHE A 356 0.85 -17.26 17.44
CA PHE A 356 0.73 -18.68 17.09
C PHE A 356 1.08 -19.61 18.26
N LYS A 357 0.35 -20.72 18.34
CA LYS A 357 0.58 -21.84 19.28
C LYS A 357 1.13 -23.04 18.53
N LEU A 358 1.95 -23.84 19.21
CA LEU A 358 2.48 -25.08 18.63
C LEU A 358 1.36 -26.13 18.54
N ALA A 359 1.17 -26.72 17.37
CA ALA A 359 0.19 -27.77 17.12
C ALA A 359 0.57 -29.08 17.84
N TYR A 360 -0.38 -30.02 17.91
CA TYR A 360 -0.20 -31.30 18.62
C TYR A 360 0.94 -32.17 18.04
N ASP A 361 1.32 -31.97 16.78
CA ASP A 361 2.42 -32.68 16.12
C ASP A 361 3.82 -32.21 16.58
N GLY A 362 3.88 -31.08 17.30
CA GLY A 362 5.11 -30.46 17.79
C GLY A 362 5.93 -29.72 16.73
N ARG A 363 5.37 -29.43 15.54
CA ARG A 363 6.10 -28.81 14.40
C ARG A 363 5.33 -27.68 13.72
N ASP A 364 4.05 -27.90 13.50
CA ASP A 364 3.18 -26.92 12.86
C ASP A 364 2.75 -25.86 13.87
N CYS A 365 2.44 -24.66 13.36
CA CYS A 365 2.03 -23.53 14.17
C CYS A 365 0.61 -23.16 13.79
N GLU A 366 -0.31 -23.37 14.72
CA GLU A 366 -1.71 -22.96 14.59
C GLU A 366 -1.86 -21.50 15.01
N ASP A 367 -2.69 -20.78 14.27
CA ASP A 367 -3.14 -19.44 14.59
C ASP A 367 -3.85 -19.40 15.95
N ILE A 368 -3.59 -18.37 16.76
CA ILE A 368 -4.30 -18.13 18.01
C ILE A 368 -5.49 -17.23 17.68
N ASN A 369 -6.71 -17.73 17.82
CA ASN A 369 -7.90 -16.87 17.70
C ASN A 369 -8.05 -15.98 18.93
N GLU A 370 -7.42 -14.80 18.94
CA GLU A 370 -7.52 -13.88 20.07
C GLU A 370 -8.94 -13.32 20.26
N CYS A 371 -9.81 -13.36 19.24
CA CYS A 371 -11.19 -12.89 19.35
C CYS A 371 -12.06 -13.75 20.29
N GLU A 372 -11.65 -14.97 20.65
CA GLU A 372 -12.36 -15.79 21.67
C GLU A 372 -12.37 -15.10 23.05
N ASP A 373 -11.29 -14.42 23.41
CA ASP A 373 -11.14 -13.68 24.68
C ASP A 373 -11.81 -12.29 24.65
N LYS A 374 -12.38 -11.89 23.50
CA LYS A 374 -13.06 -10.60 23.25
C LYS A 374 -12.23 -9.36 23.66
N PRO A 375 -11.03 -9.17 23.08
CA PRO A 375 -10.17 -8.02 23.39
C PRO A 375 -10.74 -6.69 22.88
N CYS A 376 -11.47 -6.71 21.76
CA CYS A 376 -12.07 -5.51 21.18
C CYS A 376 -13.33 -5.08 21.93
N SER A 377 -13.50 -3.78 22.10
CA SER A 377 -14.72 -3.17 22.67
C SER A 377 -15.98 -3.34 21.82
N GLN A 378 -15.83 -3.51 20.50
CA GLN A 378 -16.91 -3.70 19.53
C GLN A 378 -16.67 -4.94 18.65
N GLU A 379 -16.34 -4.77 17.37
CA GLU A 379 -16.15 -5.88 16.44
C GLU A 379 -14.69 -6.38 16.43
N CYS A 380 -14.51 -7.69 16.40
CA CYS A 380 -13.19 -8.35 16.36
C CYS A 380 -13.17 -9.33 15.20
N THR A 381 -12.16 -9.20 14.32
CA THR A 381 -11.89 -10.21 13.29
C THR A 381 -10.53 -10.84 13.54
N ASN A 382 -10.49 -12.17 13.55
CA ASN A 382 -9.25 -12.90 13.63
C ASN A 382 -8.50 -12.86 12.28
N VAL A 383 -7.24 -12.48 12.29
CA VAL A 383 -6.35 -12.41 11.12
C VAL A 383 -5.16 -13.35 11.37
N TYR A 384 -4.47 -13.78 10.32
CA TYR A 384 -3.36 -14.72 10.49
C TYR A 384 -2.19 -14.10 11.27
N GLY A 385 -1.99 -14.55 12.51
CA GLY A 385 -0.97 -14.11 13.46
C GLY A 385 -1.31 -12.90 14.32
N SER A 386 -2.55 -12.41 14.28
CA SER A 386 -3.06 -11.30 15.11
C SER A 386 -4.55 -11.10 14.86
N TYR A 387 -5.28 -10.53 15.81
CA TYR A 387 -6.62 -9.97 15.58
C TYR A 387 -6.57 -8.52 15.07
N GLN A 388 -7.71 -8.04 14.56
CA GLN A 388 -7.98 -6.63 14.26
C GLN A 388 -9.34 -6.23 14.85
N CYS A 389 -9.39 -5.06 15.48
CA CYS A 389 -10.60 -4.47 16.02
C CYS A 389 -11.22 -3.48 15.02
N TYR A 390 -12.54 -3.52 14.90
CA TYR A 390 -13.32 -2.61 14.07
C TYR A 390 -14.41 -1.93 14.90
N CYS A 391 -14.60 -0.66 14.60
CA CYS A 391 -15.63 0.15 15.24
C CYS A 391 -16.84 0.30 14.31
N HIS A 392 -18.03 0.28 14.89
CA HIS A 392 -19.25 0.61 14.20
C HIS A 392 -19.25 2.09 13.79
N ARG A 393 -20.12 2.45 12.84
CA ARG A 393 -20.27 3.84 12.37
C ARG A 393 -20.55 4.78 13.55
N GLY A 394 -19.92 5.97 13.53
CA GLY A 394 -19.97 6.95 14.62
C GLY A 394 -18.90 6.75 15.69
N TYR A 395 -18.05 5.72 15.58
CA TYR A 395 -16.95 5.46 16.50
C TYR A 395 -15.61 5.37 15.76
N GLN A 396 -14.54 5.83 16.42
CA GLN A 396 -13.16 5.71 15.97
C GLN A 396 -12.36 4.79 16.89
N LEU A 397 -11.36 4.09 16.35
CA LEU A 397 -10.49 3.23 17.16
C LEU A 397 -9.45 4.09 17.87
N ASN A 398 -9.20 3.84 19.15
CA ASN A 398 -8.19 4.52 19.94
C ASN A 398 -6.77 4.14 19.45
N ASP A 399 -6.00 5.10 18.98
CA ASP A 399 -4.65 4.91 18.41
C ASP A 399 -3.59 4.38 19.40
N VAL A 400 -3.86 4.43 20.71
CA VAL A 400 -2.93 4.03 21.77
C VAL A 400 -3.07 2.55 22.12
N ASP A 401 -4.30 2.04 22.19
CA ASP A 401 -4.58 0.65 22.56
C ASP A 401 -5.00 -0.25 21.39
N GLY A 402 -5.52 0.32 20.29
CA GLY A 402 -5.99 -0.42 19.13
C GLY A 402 -7.18 -1.35 19.39
N MET A 403 -7.89 -1.17 20.52
CA MET A 403 -8.93 -2.07 21.02
C MET A 403 -10.23 -1.33 21.44
N THR A 404 -10.10 -0.11 21.94
CA THR A 404 -11.21 0.71 22.43
C THR A 404 -11.76 1.57 21.31
N CYS A 405 -13.07 1.47 21.06
CA CYS A 405 -13.80 2.31 20.13
C CYS A 405 -14.39 3.49 20.89
N GLU A 406 -13.89 4.69 20.59
CA GLU A 406 -14.31 5.94 21.18
C GLU A 406 -15.33 6.64 20.28
N ASP A 407 -16.25 7.34 20.92
CA ASP A 407 -17.31 8.11 20.27
C ASP A 407 -16.73 9.28 19.45
N ILE A 408 -17.16 9.45 18.20
CA ILE A 408 -16.75 10.58 17.37
C ILE A 408 -17.65 11.76 17.71
N ASP A 409 -17.15 12.77 18.40
CA ASP A 409 -17.92 13.98 18.67
C ASP A 409 -18.07 14.82 17.39
N GLU A 410 -19.13 14.58 16.60
CA GLU A 410 -19.38 15.36 15.38
C GLU A 410 -19.68 16.84 15.68
N CYS A 411 -20.08 17.20 16.90
CA CYS A 411 -20.30 18.60 17.27
C CYS A 411 -19.00 19.41 17.38
N MET A 412 -17.84 18.75 17.38
CA MET A 412 -16.53 19.40 17.27
C MET A 412 -16.17 19.78 15.82
N LEU A 413 -16.94 19.33 14.82
CA LEU A 413 -16.77 19.72 13.42
C LEU A 413 -17.60 20.97 13.07
N PRO A 414 -17.09 21.87 12.21
CA PRO A 414 -17.83 23.06 11.81
C PRO A 414 -19.04 22.71 10.91
N ASN A 415 -20.13 23.47 11.07
CA ASN A 415 -21.33 23.44 10.22
C ASN A 415 -22.11 22.11 10.20
N VAL A 416 -22.05 21.30 11.26
CA VAL A 416 -22.80 20.03 11.35
C VAL A 416 -24.31 20.23 11.59
N CYS A 417 -24.67 21.19 12.44
CA CYS A 417 -26.06 21.59 12.73
C CYS A 417 -26.24 23.09 12.48
N SER A 418 -27.45 23.51 12.08
CA SER A 418 -27.77 24.92 11.84
C SER A 418 -28.00 25.78 13.11
N TYR A 419 -28.26 25.16 14.27
CA TYR A 419 -28.44 25.85 15.55
C TYR A 419 -27.62 25.22 16.67
N GLN A 420 -28.09 24.11 17.26
CA GLN A 420 -27.43 23.45 18.37
C GLN A 420 -27.22 21.97 18.04
N CYS A 421 -25.97 21.53 18.16
CA CYS A 421 -25.57 20.13 18.08
C CYS A 421 -25.52 19.53 19.49
N VAL A 422 -25.97 18.28 19.62
CA VAL A 422 -25.86 17.47 20.84
C VAL A 422 -25.27 16.12 20.46
N ASN A 423 -24.02 15.88 20.86
CA ASN A 423 -23.34 14.62 20.61
C ASN A 423 -24.02 13.48 21.40
N THR A 424 -24.13 12.30 20.80
CA THR A 424 -24.67 11.09 21.43
C THR A 424 -23.85 9.85 21.03
N PRO A 425 -23.87 8.74 21.79
CA PRO A 425 -23.02 7.60 21.48
C PRO A 425 -23.28 6.99 20.08
N GLY A 426 -22.41 7.25 19.13
CA GLY A 426 -22.40 6.76 17.75
C GLY A 426 -23.19 7.59 16.72
N ASP A 427 -23.72 8.75 17.09
CA ASP A 427 -24.44 9.68 16.20
C ASP A 427 -24.66 11.03 16.90
N PHE A 428 -25.14 12.05 16.22
CA PHE A 428 -25.45 13.35 16.83
C PHE A 428 -26.89 13.78 16.56
N ASN A 429 -27.44 14.61 17.44
CA ASN A 429 -28.77 15.20 17.25
C ASN A 429 -28.68 16.72 17.13
N CYS A 430 -29.20 17.26 16.03
CA CYS A 430 -29.44 18.70 15.90
C CYS A 430 -30.77 19.07 16.54
N THR A 431 -30.78 20.13 17.35
CA THR A 431 -32.00 20.72 17.89
C THR A 431 -32.22 22.12 17.33
N CYS A 432 -33.49 22.53 17.29
CA CYS A 432 -33.91 23.89 16.91
C CYS A 432 -34.52 24.60 18.13
N PRO A 433 -34.57 25.95 18.14
CA PRO A 433 -35.30 26.69 19.16
C PRO A 433 -36.75 26.22 19.24
N SER A 434 -37.25 25.94 20.44
CA SER A 434 -38.58 25.35 20.67
C SER A 434 -39.76 26.29 20.39
N SER A 435 -39.49 27.51 19.91
CA SER A 435 -40.46 28.50 19.48
C SER A 435 -40.05 29.04 18.10
N GLY A 436 -40.96 28.96 17.12
CA GLY A 436 -40.80 29.55 15.78
C GLY A 436 -39.96 28.74 14.79
N TYR A 437 -39.41 27.58 15.16
CA TYR A 437 -38.62 26.74 14.24
C TYR A 437 -38.99 25.26 14.30
N THR A 438 -38.86 24.58 13.17
CA THR A 438 -38.97 23.13 13.01
C THR A 438 -37.71 22.57 12.36
N LEU A 439 -37.33 21.33 12.69
CA LEU A 439 -36.22 20.64 12.03
C LEU A 439 -36.69 20.07 10.69
N LEU A 440 -35.91 20.29 9.64
CA LEU A 440 -36.16 19.73 8.30
C LEU A 440 -35.93 18.22 8.26
N TYR A 441 -36.37 17.58 7.17
CA TYR A 441 -36.19 16.15 6.94
C TYR A 441 -34.71 15.71 6.85
N ASP A 442 -33.79 16.66 6.63
CA ASP A 442 -32.35 16.43 6.67
C ASP A 442 -31.78 16.18 8.09
N GLY A 443 -32.59 16.43 9.13
CA GLY A 443 -32.18 16.28 10.53
C GLY A 443 -31.16 17.31 11.01
N ARG A 444 -30.86 18.36 10.22
CA ARG A 444 -29.76 19.31 10.47
C ARG A 444 -30.15 20.78 10.37
N THR A 445 -31.12 21.10 9.52
CA THR A 445 -31.48 22.48 9.19
C THR A 445 -32.77 22.91 9.88
N CYS A 446 -32.73 24.01 10.62
CA CYS A 446 -33.89 24.62 11.25
C CYS A 446 -34.60 25.53 10.26
N GLN A 447 -35.83 25.18 9.91
CA GLN A 447 -36.74 25.99 9.11
C GLN A 447 -37.64 26.82 10.03
N ASP A 448 -37.80 28.09 9.67
CA ASP A 448 -38.76 29.01 10.26
C ASP A 448 -40.21 28.51 10.07
N ILE A 449 -41.04 28.59 11.12
CA ILE A 449 -42.45 28.19 11.05
C ILE A 449 -43.28 29.41 10.64
N ASP A 450 -43.85 29.39 9.43
CA ASP A 450 -44.81 30.43 9.02
C ASP A 450 -46.12 30.29 9.81
N GLU A 451 -46.23 30.96 10.96
CA GLU A 451 -47.43 30.92 11.80
C GLU A 451 -48.61 31.69 11.18
N CYS A 452 -48.35 32.56 10.18
CA CYS A 452 -49.39 33.23 9.41
C CYS A 452 -50.06 32.26 8.43
N ALA A 453 -49.28 31.41 7.75
CA ALA A 453 -49.78 30.35 6.87
C ALA A 453 -50.35 29.15 7.65
N ALA A 454 -49.72 28.77 8.77
CA ALA A 454 -50.20 27.70 9.64
C ALA A 454 -51.44 28.09 10.47
N GLY A 455 -51.77 29.39 10.56
CA GLY A 455 -52.91 29.89 11.34
C GLY A 455 -52.72 29.78 12.85
N THR A 456 -51.49 29.61 13.32
CA THR A 456 -51.10 29.53 14.74
C THR A 456 -50.80 30.90 15.35
N HIS A 457 -50.84 31.97 14.55
CA HIS A 457 -50.67 33.34 15.00
C HIS A 457 -51.78 33.84 15.95
N SER A 458 -51.45 34.77 16.83
CA SER A 458 -52.38 35.35 17.83
C SER A 458 -52.86 36.78 17.51
N CYS A 459 -52.71 37.22 16.25
CA CYS A 459 -53.10 38.56 15.81
C CYS A 459 -54.60 38.84 15.95
N SER A 460 -54.94 40.07 16.34
CA SER A 460 -56.31 40.55 16.46
C SER A 460 -56.97 40.72 15.10
N ALA A 461 -58.31 40.65 15.03
CA ALA A 461 -59.09 40.81 13.80
C ALA A 461 -58.98 42.21 13.13
N LYS A 462 -58.17 43.12 13.69
CA LYS A 462 -57.85 44.42 13.10
C LYS A 462 -56.42 44.53 12.56
N GLU A 463 -55.58 43.53 12.80
CA GLU A 463 -54.16 43.47 12.48
C GLU A 463 -53.91 42.50 11.31
N THR A 464 -52.85 42.74 10.56
CA THR A 464 -52.31 41.83 9.54
C THR A 464 -51.16 41.03 10.13
N CYS A 465 -51.11 39.73 9.86
CA CYS A 465 -50.01 38.84 10.26
C CYS A 465 -48.87 38.95 9.24
N PHE A 466 -47.64 39.13 9.74
CA PHE A 466 -46.40 39.08 8.98
C PHE A 466 -45.49 38.01 9.57
N ASN A 467 -45.04 37.07 8.75
CA ASN A 467 -44.08 36.07 9.19
C ASN A 467 -42.68 36.70 9.31
N VAL A 468 -41.94 36.37 10.37
CA VAL A 468 -40.57 36.85 10.61
C VAL A 468 -39.72 35.71 11.15
N GLN A 469 -38.40 35.81 11.00
CA GLN A 469 -37.48 34.78 11.46
C GLN A 469 -37.63 34.50 12.98
N GLY A 470 -38.20 33.35 13.33
CA GLY A 470 -38.49 32.88 14.68
C GLY A 470 -39.85 33.28 15.26
N GLY A 471 -40.81 33.73 14.44
CA GLY A 471 -42.18 33.99 14.89
C GLY A 471 -43.00 34.91 13.96
N PHE A 472 -44.13 35.43 14.46
CA PHE A 472 -44.98 36.36 13.70
C PHE A 472 -45.05 37.75 14.34
N ARG A 473 -45.26 38.78 13.51
CA ARG A 473 -45.61 40.14 13.94
C ARG A 473 -47.02 40.51 13.48
N CYS A 474 -47.79 41.12 14.37
CA CYS A 474 -49.13 41.63 14.10
C CYS A 474 -49.07 43.14 13.94
N LEU A 475 -49.31 43.65 12.72
CA LEU A 475 -49.28 45.09 12.45
C LEU A 475 -50.68 45.62 12.19
N PHE A 476 -51.02 46.73 12.86
CA PHE A 476 -52.30 47.41 12.67
C PHE A 476 -52.26 48.30 11.43
N PHE A 477 -53.20 48.10 10.50
CA PHE A 477 -53.26 48.85 9.24
C PHE A 477 -54.59 49.57 9.07
N GLU A 478 -54.61 50.89 9.22
CA GLU A 478 -55.77 51.72 8.89
C GLU A 478 -55.80 52.07 7.40
N CYS A 479 -56.97 51.95 6.76
CA CYS A 479 -57.12 52.35 5.36
C CYS A 479 -56.94 53.87 5.22
N PRO A 480 -56.25 54.35 4.17
CA PRO A 480 -56.16 55.78 3.88
C PRO A 480 -57.53 56.46 3.82
N PRO A 481 -57.63 57.76 4.14
CA PRO A 481 -58.90 58.48 4.07
C PRO A 481 -59.56 58.33 2.68
N ASN A 482 -60.88 58.12 2.69
CA ASN A 482 -61.74 57.76 1.56
C ASN A 482 -61.64 56.30 1.06
N PHE A 483 -60.92 55.42 1.74
CA PHE A 483 -60.97 53.96 1.51
C PHE A 483 -61.57 53.24 2.72
N SER A 484 -62.44 52.26 2.49
CA SER A 484 -63.05 51.41 3.52
C SER A 484 -62.48 49.99 3.45
N ARG A 485 -62.47 49.25 4.58
CA ARG A 485 -62.05 47.85 4.56
C ARG A 485 -63.09 47.00 3.84
N ALA A 486 -62.66 46.18 2.88
CA ALA A 486 -63.53 45.19 2.24
C ALA A 486 -64.00 44.17 3.29
N GLY A 487 -65.32 44.00 3.42
CA GLY A 487 -65.91 43.01 4.32
C GLY A 487 -65.60 41.58 3.89
N LYS A 488 -65.55 40.64 4.84
CA LYS A 488 -65.25 39.22 4.64
C LYS A 488 -65.95 38.64 3.40
N GLY A 489 -65.15 38.20 2.42
CA GLY A 489 -65.64 37.28 1.40
C GLY A 489 -66.05 35.94 2.03
N SER A 490 -67.20 35.40 1.64
CA SER A 490 -67.76 34.18 2.22
C SER A 490 -67.03 32.92 1.74
N ALA A 491 -65.87 32.60 2.34
CA ALA A 491 -65.23 31.29 2.20
C ALA A 491 -64.30 30.96 3.39
N GLY A 492 -64.85 30.32 4.43
CA GLY A 492 -64.19 29.27 5.24
C GLY A 492 -62.94 29.55 6.07
N ASN A 493 -61.89 30.19 5.53
CA ASN A 493 -60.61 30.41 6.19
C ASN A 493 -60.33 31.90 6.37
N ALA A 494 -59.70 32.24 7.51
CA ALA A 494 -59.36 33.60 7.87
C ALA A 494 -58.07 34.06 7.14
N SER A 495 -58.14 34.27 5.82
CA SER A 495 -57.03 34.88 5.09
C SER A 495 -56.76 36.29 5.65
N ALA A 496 -55.56 36.48 6.20
CA ALA A 496 -55.12 37.71 6.87
C ALA A 496 -54.79 38.85 5.87
N VAL A 497 -55.70 39.15 4.95
CA VAL A 497 -55.53 40.18 3.91
C VAL A 497 -56.47 41.36 4.18
N VAL A 498 -55.92 42.45 4.73
CA VAL A 498 -56.65 43.72 4.82
C VAL A 498 -56.67 44.35 3.43
N ARG A 499 -57.82 44.26 2.74
CA ARG A 499 -58.07 44.97 1.48
C ARG A 499 -58.81 46.28 1.75
N CYS A 500 -58.31 47.39 1.22
CA CYS A 500 -58.95 48.70 1.28
C CYS A 500 -59.56 49.04 -0.09
N VAL A 501 -60.84 49.37 -0.12
CA VAL A 501 -61.62 49.67 -1.34
C VAL A 501 -62.23 51.07 -1.24
N LYS A 502 -62.20 51.83 -2.34
CA LYS A 502 -62.92 53.11 -2.47
C LYS A 502 -64.22 52.87 -3.23
N ALA A 503 -65.34 53.38 -2.71
CA ALA A 503 -66.60 53.42 -3.45
C ALA A 503 -66.64 54.73 -4.26
N CYS A 504 -66.70 54.62 -5.59
CA CYS A 504 -66.74 55.76 -6.50
C CYS A 504 -68.18 56.17 -6.83
N GLN A 505 -68.40 57.46 -7.08
CA GLN A 505 -69.64 58.01 -7.64
C GLN A 505 -69.35 58.65 -9.00
N GLU A 506 -70.35 58.79 -9.87
CA GLU A 506 -70.18 59.17 -11.30
C GLU A 506 -69.55 60.55 -11.54
N SER A 507 -69.37 61.39 -10.51
CA SER A 507 -68.72 62.70 -10.59
C SER A 507 -67.26 62.73 -10.11
N ASP A 508 -66.69 61.60 -9.67
CA ASP A 508 -65.34 61.53 -9.10
C ASP A 508 -64.30 61.29 -10.21
N GLY A 509 -63.69 62.35 -10.73
CA GLY A 509 -62.76 62.28 -11.88
C GLY A 509 -61.53 61.37 -11.68
N ASP A 510 -61.10 61.19 -10.42
CA ASP A 510 -60.02 60.27 -10.06
C ASP A 510 -60.39 58.78 -10.20
N CYS A 511 -61.68 58.45 -10.34
CA CYS A 511 -62.17 57.08 -10.54
C CYS A 511 -62.32 56.69 -12.02
N ALA A 512 -61.86 57.54 -12.96
CA ALA A 512 -61.85 57.27 -14.40
C ALA A 512 -60.57 56.57 -14.91
N ARG A 513 -59.62 56.28 -14.00
CA ARG A 513 -58.54 55.30 -14.21
C ARG A 513 -58.87 54.07 -13.36
N ASP A 514 -58.46 52.89 -13.81
CA ASP A 514 -58.78 51.62 -13.14
C ASP A 514 -58.49 51.68 -11.63
N PRO A 515 -59.34 51.03 -10.80
CA PRO A 515 -59.21 51.10 -9.36
C PRO A 515 -57.80 50.65 -8.96
N VAL A 516 -57.04 51.55 -8.34
CA VAL A 516 -55.69 51.25 -7.86
C VAL A 516 -55.80 50.14 -6.82
N HIS A 517 -55.54 48.91 -7.28
CA HIS A 517 -55.34 47.76 -6.42
C HIS A 517 -54.04 48.00 -5.65
N ILE A 518 -54.18 48.54 -4.43
CA ILE A 518 -53.15 48.33 -3.42
C ILE A 518 -53.18 46.83 -3.13
N ILE A 519 -52.33 46.09 -3.83
CA ILE A 519 -52.07 44.68 -3.55
C ILE A 519 -51.38 44.66 -2.20
N THR A 520 -52.16 44.46 -1.13
CA THR A 520 -51.62 43.92 0.10
C THR A 520 -51.22 42.49 -0.19
N SER A 521 -49.92 42.28 -0.35
CA SER A 521 -49.34 40.97 -0.64
C SER A 521 -49.73 39.98 0.45
N THR A 522 -50.10 38.77 0.03
CA THR A 522 -50.15 37.61 0.91
C THR A 522 -48.73 37.33 1.40
N ALA A 523 -48.55 37.22 2.72
CA ALA A 523 -47.35 36.70 3.38
C ALA A 523 -46.01 37.16 2.75
N LEU A 524 -45.55 38.35 3.11
CA LEU A 524 -44.16 38.76 2.84
C LEU A 524 -43.20 37.95 3.72
N SER A 525 -42.57 36.92 3.15
CA SER A 525 -41.40 36.26 3.72
C SER A 525 -40.15 37.11 3.51
N LEU A 526 -39.58 37.67 4.57
CA LEU A 526 -38.24 38.26 4.53
C LEU A 526 -37.18 37.16 4.40
N PRO A 527 -36.04 37.41 3.70
CA PRO A 527 -34.93 36.47 3.69
C PRO A 527 -34.38 36.24 5.10
N THR A 528 -34.07 34.98 5.41
CA THR A 528 -33.83 34.38 6.75
C THR A 528 -32.51 34.78 7.44
N SER A 529 -32.12 36.06 7.37
CA SER A 529 -30.81 36.52 7.88
C SER A 529 -30.81 37.93 8.50
N GLN A 530 -31.96 38.50 8.91
CA GLN A 530 -31.99 39.82 9.56
C GLN A 530 -32.84 39.89 10.84
N ARG A 531 -32.19 40.32 11.92
CA ARG A 531 -32.80 40.68 13.20
C ARG A 531 -33.10 42.19 13.20
N LEU A 532 -34.37 42.55 12.99
CA LEU A 532 -34.85 43.94 13.04
C LEU A 532 -35.07 44.38 14.50
N GLU A 533 -34.12 45.17 15.02
CA GLU A 533 -34.27 45.92 16.27
C GLU A 533 -34.91 47.29 15.99
N GLU A 534 -36.00 47.58 16.72
CA GLU A 534 -36.83 48.80 16.63
C GLU A 534 -37.67 48.95 15.32
N PRO A 535 -38.73 49.79 15.31
CA PRO A 535 -39.77 49.74 14.27
C PRO A 535 -39.44 50.63 13.07
N GLU A 536 -39.01 50.02 11.97
CA GLU A 536 -38.91 50.72 10.68
C GLU A 536 -40.30 51.12 10.16
N GLU A 537 -40.44 52.37 9.73
CA GLU A 537 -41.69 52.95 9.25
C GLU A 537 -41.95 52.50 7.80
N ILE A 538 -42.97 51.65 7.59
CA ILE A 538 -43.32 51.11 6.26
C ILE A 538 -43.98 52.22 5.42
N VAL A 539 -43.17 52.93 4.63
CA VAL A 539 -43.65 53.99 3.72
C VAL A 539 -44.15 53.39 2.40
N LEU A 540 -45.47 53.36 2.23
CA LEU A 540 -46.11 53.00 0.96
C LEU A 540 -46.07 54.18 -0.02
N LEU A 541 -45.24 54.09 -1.06
CA LEU A 541 -45.17 55.09 -2.14
C LEU A 541 -46.23 54.86 -3.21
N ARG A 542 -46.77 55.95 -3.78
CA ARG A 542 -47.64 55.91 -4.96
C ARG A 542 -46.80 55.84 -6.23
N THR A 543 -47.21 55.03 -7.20
CA THR A 543 -46.81 55.18 -8.60
C THR A 543 -47.99 55.59 -9.47
N SER A 544 -47.72 56.51 -10.39
CA SER A 544 -48.55 56.79 -11.56
C SER A 544 -47.72 56.47 -12.80
N ALA A 545 -48.27 55.69 -13.72
CA ALA A 545 -47.57 55.26 -14.93
C ALA A 545 -47.32 56.45 -15.88
N GLU A 546 -46.09 56.97 -15.92
CA GLU A 546 -45.58 57.93 -16.93
C GLU A 546 -44.05 58.19 -16.74
N ALA A 547 -43.21 57.17 -16.95
CA ALA A 547 -41.75 57.35 -17.11
C ALA A 547 -41.14 56.18 -17.91
N LYS A 548 -40.58 56.46 -19.10
CA LYS A 548 -39.88 55.48 -19.94
C LYS A 548 -38.78 56.21 -20.72
N GLN A 549 -37.53 55.77 -20.56
CA GLN A 549 -36.24 56.14 -21.20
C GLN A 549 -35.14 56.07 -20.11
N ASP A 550 -33.95 55.49 -20.28
CA ASP A 550 -33.28 54.82 -21.42
C ASP A 550 -32.25 53.79 -20.89
N LEU A 551 -31.65 53.00 -21.81
CA LEU A 551 -30.41 52.20 -21.71
C LEU A 551 -30.51 50.65 -21.63
N LEU A 552 -29.68 50.04 -22.49
CA LEU A 552 -29.23 48.64 -22.63
C LEU A 552 -27.67 48.69 -22.70
N PRO A 553 -26.95 47.56 -22.80
CA PRO A 553 -26.91 46.40 -21.90
C PRO A 553 -25.45 46.09 -21.46
N ASP A 554 -25.25 45.13 -20.54
CA ASP A 554 -24.17 44.11 -20.55
C ASP A 554 -24.24 43.26 -19.24
N GLU A 555 -24.30 41.93 -19.40
CA GLU A 555 -24.44 40.88 -18.35
C GLU A 555 -23.05 40.44 -17.80
N PRO A 556 -22.86 39.31 -17.06
CA PRO A 556 -23.74 38.48 -16.19
C PRO A 556 -23.14 38.36 -14.74
N ASP A 557 -23.58 37.58 -13.75
CA ASP A 557 -24.70 36.62 -13.57
C ASP A 557 -25.09 36.46 -12.08
N VAL A 558 -26.37 36.24 -11.75
CA VAL A 558 -26.91 35.28 -10.74
C VAL A 558 -28.41 35.08 -11.04
N VAL A 559 -28.80 33.88 -11.43
CA VAL A 559 -30.18 33.52 -11.82
C VAL A 559 -31.04 33.09 -10.62
N PHE A 560 -32.29 33.59 -10.57
CA PHE A 560 -33.43 32.89 -9.98
C PHE A 560 -34.68 33.07 -10.85
N ASP A 561 -35.46 32.01 -11.01
CA ASP A 561 -36.53 31.91 -12.01
C ASP A 561 -37.61 32.99 -11.91
N ILE A 562 -37.88 33.64 -13.03
CA ILE A 562 -39.07 34.45 -13.29
C ILE A 562 -39.80 33.79 -14.46
N LEU A 563 -41.00 33.25 -14.22
CA LEU A 563 -41.93 32.90 -15.30
C LEU A 563 -42.77 34.12 -15.65
N GLU A 564 -42.65 34.54 -16.91
CA GLU A 564 -43.14 35.80 -17.43
C GLU A 564 -44.62 35.74 -17.88
N THR A 565 -45.19 36.95 -18.01
CA THR A 565 -46.50 37.37 -18.59
C THR A 565 -47.69 37.43 -17.62
N ASP A 566 -48.36 38.56 -17.40
CA ASP A 566 -48.23 39.93 -17.94
C ASP A 566 -48.21 41.00 -16.81
N GLU A 567 -47.58 42.15 -17.08
CA GLU A 567 -47.59 43.38 -16.27
C GLU A 567 -47.29 43.26 -14.76
N LEU A 568 -45.99 43.23 -14.39
CA LEU A 568 -45.56 43.54 -13.01
C LEU A 568 -44.49 44.64 -12.95
N LEU A 569 -44.78 45.65 -12.12
CA LEU A 569 -43.81 46.59 -11.57
C LEU A 569 -43.09 45.93 -10.39
N SER A 570 -41.75 45.96 -10.40
CA SER A 570 -40.93 45.72 -9.21
C SER A 570 -40.64 47.04 -8.47
N PHE A 571 -40.21 46.95 -7.21
CA PHE A 571 -39.72 48.10 -6.43
C PHE A 571 -38.45 47.72 -5.66
N ASP A 572 -37.43 48.58 -5.75
CA ASP A 572 -36.24 48.53 -4.91
C ASP A 572 -36.46 49.23 -3.55
N VAL A 573 -35.86 48.67 -2.49
CA VAL A 573 -35.76 49.34 -1.18
C VAL A 573 -34.62 50.34 -1.21
N ILE A 574 -34.92 51.62 -1.47
CA ILE A 574 -33.91 52.68 -1.48
C ILE A 574 -33.49 53.03 -0.04
N LYS A 575 -32.22 52.76 0.28
CA LYS A 575 -31.61 52.99 1.59
C LYS A 575 -31.35 54.48 1.86
N GLY A 576 -32.32 55.18 2.46
CA GLY A 576 -32.22 56.59 2.81
C GLY A 576 -31.52 56.87 4.15
N ALA A 577 -30.19 56.94 4.17
CA ALA A 577 -29.45 57.34 5.38
C ALA A 577 -29.39 58.88 5.53
N GLN A 578 -30.12 59.45 6.50
CA GLN A 578 -29.90 60.84 6.91
C GLN A 578 -28.61 60.96 7.75
N ASN A 579 -27.49 61.21 7.07
CA ASN A 579 -26.36 62.10 7.45
C ASN A 579 -25.01 61.59 6.91
N GLY A 580 -24.37 62.39 6.05
CA GLY A 580 -22.92 62.41 5.86
C GLY A 580 -22.28 61.27 5.06
N MET A 581 -21.96 61.54 3.78
CA MET A 581 -20.92 60.79 3.08
C MET A 581 -19.55 61.02 3.74
N VAL A 582 -18.87 59.94 4.09
CA VAL A 582 -17.39 59.88 4.13
C VAL A 582 -16.96 58.66 3.32
N VAL A 583 -16.49 58.89 2.09
CA VAL A 583 -15.89 57.83 1.27
C VAL A 583 -14.44 57.64 1.71
N GLY A 584 -14.23 56.74 2.67
CA GLY A 584 -12.91 56.28 3.11
C GLY A 584 -12.41 55.17 2.19
N LYS A 585 -11.45 55.48 1.31
CA LYS A 585 -10.81 54.52 0.42
C LYS A 585 -9.73 53.74 1.16
N GLU A 586 -9.83 52.42 1.23
CA GLU A 586 -8.63 51.58 1.35
C GLU A 586 -8.78 50.25 0.60
N THR A 587 -8.16 50.19 -0.58
CA THR A 587 -7.78 48.95 -1.24
C THR A 587 -6.54 48.39 -0.55
N ARG A 588 -6.59 47.14 -0.10
CA ARG A 588 -5.38 46.34 0.11
C ARG A 588 -5.63 44.90 -0.30
N ASP A 589 -4.83 44.45 -1.28
CA ASP A 589 -4.55 43.04 -1.48
C ASP A 589 -4.03 42.43 -0.17
N PHE A 590 -4.37 41.17 0.08
CA PHE A 590 -3.35 40.17 0.41
C PHE A 590 -3.86 38.78 0.05
N ALA A 591 -3.04 38.04 -0.70
CA ALA A 591 -3.16 36.60 -0.78
C ALA A 591 -2.29 35.96 0.31
N LEU A 592 -2.87 35.03 1.07
CA LEU A 592 -2.25 33.77 1.52
C LEU A 592 -3.31 32.89 2.19
#